data_AF-A0A934ZPP1-F1
#
_entry.id   AF-A0A934ZPP1-F1
#
_cell.length_a   1.000
_cell.length_b   1.000
_cell.length_c   1.000
_cell.angle_alpha   90.00
_cell.angle_beta   90.00
_cell.angle_gamma   90.00
#
_symmetry.space_group_name_H-M   'P 1'
#
loop_
_entity.id
_entity.type
_entity.pdbx_description
1 polymer ?
#
loop_
_entity_poly.entity_id
_entity_poly.type
_entity_poly.pdbx_seq_one_letter_code
_entity_poly.pdbx_strand_id
1 'polypeptide(L)'
;MLEIGDLVRATLYAYALNVTERSSGEIAQKLGQLFKLREPLLLNARSLALMGLLPEARVDAIVAGKGSSDGALDLVQLVGLYREHEATLANKHPFSAGWMADAEAVGHWVLSVIRPKGAAEPPKEEKAAARLRDQFWTLVVERDKKLRTVARVVFEDRAEEMVPALQSRRGGAGAGDGADDGGEAKPTPEG
;
A
#
# COMPACT_ATOMS: atom_id res chain seq x y z
N MET A 1 30.68 -10.89 -19.97
CA MET A 1 29.44 -10.09 -20.11
C MET A 1 28.34 -10.89 -19.44
N LEU A 2 27.66 -10.38 -18.42
CA LEU A 2 26.46 -11.06 -17.91
C LEU A 2 25.35 -10.88 -18.95
N GLU A 3 24.84 -12.00 -19.47
CA GLU A 3 23.68 -12.03 -20.35
C GLU A 3 22.47 -11.45 -19.60
N ILE A 4 21.64 -10.66 -20.27
CA ILE A 4 20.51 -9.91 -19.64
C ILE A 4 19.63 -10.84 -18.78
N GLY A 5 19.48 -12.10 -19.18
CA GLY A 5 18.73 -13.11 -18.45
C GLY A 5 19.26 -13.37 -17.03
N ASP A 6 20.57 -13.35 -16.81
CA ASP A 6 21.15 -13.57 -15.49
C ASP A 6 20.96 -12.34 -14.59
N LEU A 7 20.99 -11.13 -15.15
CA LEU A 7 20.64 -9.92 -14.41
C LEU A 7 19.15 -9.91 -14.01
N VAL A 8 18.27 -10.36 -14.90
CA VAL A 8 16.84 -10.47 -14.59
C VAL A 8 16.61 -11.53 -13.50
N ARG A 9 17.30 -12.67 -13.55
CA ARG A 9 17.22 -13.67 -12.48
C ARG A 9 17.76 -13.15 -11.14
N ALA A 10 18.88 -12.43 -11.15
CA ALA A 10 19.45 -11.82 -9.95
C ALA A 10 18.53 -10.74 -9.35
N THR A 11 17.90 -9.89 -10.17
CA THR A 11 16.90 -8.92 -9.69
C THR A 11 15.68 -9.61 -9.11
N LEU A 12 15.15 -10.66 -9.74
CA LEU A 12 14.02 -11.42 -9.22
C LEU A 12 14.35 -12.14 -7.90
N TYR A 13 15.55 -12.70 -7.78
CA TYR A 13 16.02 -13.32 -6.55
C TYR A 13 16.18 -12.30 -5.42
N ALA A 14 16.84 -11.16 -5.68
CA ALA A 14 16.95 -10.07 -4.72
C ALA A 14 15.58 -9.42 -4.42
N TYR A 15 14.63 -9.48 -5.37
CA TYR A 15 13.24 -9.11 -5.14
C TYR A 15 12.56 -10.03 -4.14
N ALA A 16 12.61 -11.34 -4.36
CA ALA A 16 12.03 -12.34 -3.46
C ALA A 16 12.61 -12.28 -2.03
N LEU A 17 13.86 -11.84 -1.88
CA LEU A 17 14.53 -11.73 -0.58
C LEU A 17 14.20 -10.48 0.23
N ASN A 18 13.68 -9.38 -0.35
CA ASN A 18 13.17 -8.29 0.49
C ASN A 18 11.65 -8.25 0.45
N VAL A 19 11.06 -8.42 1.63
CA VAL A 19 9.68 -8.09 1.93
C VAL A 19 9.45 -6.62 1.56
N THR A 20 8.40 -6.38 0.77
CA THR A 20 7.99 -5.10 0.20
C THR A 20 8.37 -3.87 1.02
N GLU A 21 9.28 -3.05 0.50
CA GLU A 21 9.39 -1.65 0.93
C GLU A 21 8.10 -0.94 0.54
N ARG A 22 7.35 -0.47 1.53
CA ARG A 22 6.13 0.31 1.32
C ARG A 22 6.50 1.77 1.09
N SER A 23 5.81 2.44 0.16
CA SER A 23 6.17 3.81 -0.21
C SER A 23 5.98 4.76 0.99
N SER A 24 6.90 5.69 1.19
CA SER A 24 6.82 6.68 2.28
C SER A 24 5.55 7.53 2.21
N GLY A 25 5.03 7.78 1.00
CA GLY A 25 3.76 8.48 0.78
C GLY A 25 2.53 7.71 1.27
N GLU A 26 2.49 6.39 1.05
CA GLU A 26 1.41 5.53 1.56
C GLU A 26 1.39 5.50 3.09
N ILE A 27 2.57 5.49 3.72
CA ILE A 27 2.72 5.56 5.19
C ILE A 27 2.15 6.88 5.73
N ALA A 28 2.51 8.01 5.10
CA ALA A 28 2.00 9.32 5.51
C ALA A 28 0.48 9.42 5.34
N GLN A 29 -0.07 8.89 4.24
CA GLN A 29 -1.51 8.86 4.01
C GLN A 29 -2.24 8.05 5.08
N LYS A 30 -1.75 6.85 5.40
CA LYS A 30 -2.33 5.97 6.42
C LYS A 30 -2.22 6.56 7.82
N LEU A 31 -1.13 7.27 8.12
CA LEU A 31 -1.01 8.05 9.35
C LEU A 31 -2.04 9.17 9.45
N GLY A 32 -2.27 9.90 8.34
CA GLY A 32 -3.34 10.90 8.29
C GLY A 32 -4.72 10.29 8.53
N GLN A 33 -4.99 9.10 7.97
CA GLN A 33 -6.24 8.35 8.21
C GLN A 33 -6.38 7.93 9.67
N LEU A 34 -5.31 7.43 10.28
CA LEU A 34 -5.28 7.02 11.68
C LEU A 34 -5.69 8.16 12.62
N PHE A 35 -5.11 9.35 12.47
CA PHE A 35 -5.46 10.47 13.36
C PHE A 35 -6.91 10.94 13.17
N LYS A 36 -7.41 10.93 11.92
CA LYS A 36 -8.82 11.24 11.62
C LYS A 36 -9.81 10.26 12.25
N LEU A 37 -9.44 8.98 12.36
CA LEU A 37 -10.29 7.96 12.97
C LEU A 37 -10.18 7.96 14.50
N ARG A 38 -8.97 8.17 15.03
CA ARG A 38 -8.69 8.16 16.48
C ARG A 38 -9.42 9.27 17.23
N GLU A 39 -9.40 10.50 16.70
CA GLU A 39 -9.90 11.67 17.43
C GLU A 39 -11.41 11.60 17.78
N PRO A 40 -12.32 11.28 16.85
CA PRO A 40 -13.74 11.10 17.18
C PRO A 40 -14.00 9.95 18.15
N LEU A 41 -13.34 8.81 17.95
CA LEU A 41 -13.47 7.61 18.80
C LEU A 41 -13.07 7.92 20.25
N LEU A 42 -11.96 8.64 20.41
CA LEU A 42 -11.44 9.01 21.71
C LEU A 42 -12.31 10.06 22.41
N LEU A 43 -12.79 11.06 21.68
CA LEU A 43 -13.69 12.08 22.24
C LEU A 43 -14.97 11.44 22.76
N ASN A 44 -15.60 10.57 21.96
CA ASN A 44 -16.79 9.85 22.38
C ASN A 44 -16.51 8.90 23.55
N ALA A 45 -15.36 8.22 23.58
CA ALA A 45 -14.98 7.34 24.68
C ALA A 45 -14.86 8.10 26.00
N ARG A 46 -14.28 9.31 25.98
CA ARG A 46 -14.23 10.20 27.16
C ARG A 46 -15.62 10.63 27.60
N SER A 47 -16.49 11.02 26.68
CA SER A 47 -17.88 11.36 27.02
C SER A 47 -18.63 10.18 27.65
N LEU A 48 -18.44 8.96 27.13
CA LEU A 48 -19.04 7.75 27.68
C LEU A 48 -18.46 7.38 29.06
N ALA A 49 -17.16 7.61 29.28
CA ALA A 49 -16.52 7.43 30.57
C ALA A 49 -17.07 8.40 31.64
N LEU A 50 -17.25 9.68 31.29
CA LEU A 50 -17.88 10.67 32.18
C LEU A 50 -19.31 10.29 32.57
N MET A 51 -20.03 9.57 31.69
CA MET A 51 -21.38 9.06 31.96
C MET A 51 -21.37 7.72 32.72
N GLY A 52 -20.19 7.19 33.09
CA GLY A 52 -20.03 5.93 33.79
C GLY A 52 -20.29 4.68 32.94
N LEU A 53 -20.36 4.81 31.61
CA LEU A 53 -20.62 3.69 30.70
C LEU A 53 -19.35 2.95 30.28
N LEU A 54 -18.20 3.62 30.36
CA LEU A 54 -16.88 3.05 30.12
C LEU A 54 -15.96 3.28 31.32
N PRO A 55 -15.00 2.39 31.60
CA PRO A 55 -14.03 2.60 32.67
C PRO A 55 -13.09 3.77 32.35
N GLU A 56 -13.19 4.86 33.12
CA GLU A 56 -12.38 6.09 32.92
C GLU A 56 -10.88 5.82 32.97
N ALA A 57 -10.41 5.04 33.95
CA ALA A 57 -9.01 4.66 34.08
C ALA A 57 -8.44 3.95 32.83
N ARG A 58 -9.27 3.20 32.10
CA ARG A 58 -8.85 2.51 30.86
C ARG A 58 -8.81 3.47 29.68
N VAL A 59 -9.76 4.40 29.59
CA VAL A 59 -9.74 5.46 28.57
C VAL A 59 -8.52 6.37 28.78
N ASP A 60 -8.17 6.70 30.03
CA ASP A 60 -6.99 7.52 30.33
C ASP A 60 -5.67 6.80 30.03
N ALA A 61 -5.59 5.49 30.29
CA ALA A 61 -4.44 4.68 29.90
C ALA A 61 -4.19 4.70 28.38
N ILE A 62 -5.27 4.68 27.58
CA ILE A 62 -5.20 4.82 26.12
C ILE A 62 -4.73 6.23 25.72
N VAL A 63 -5.10 7.28 26.46
CA VAL A 63 -4.69 8.65 26.16
C VAL A 63 -3.19 8.89 26.41
N ALA A 64 -2.58 8.16 27.35
CA ALA A 64 -1.23 8.42 27.83
C ALA A 64 -0.13 8.25 26.78
N GLY A 65 -0.41 7.49 25.70
CA GLY A 65 0.49 7.27 24.58
C GLY A 65 0.85 8.55 23.81
N LYS A 66 2.12 8.71 23.44
CA LYS A 66 2.63 9.85 22.68
C LYS A 66 3.39 9.37 21.44
N GLY A 67 2.71 9.36 20.30
CA GLY A 67 3.35 9.17 19.00
C GLY A 67 2.48 8.41 18.00
N SER A 68 3.03 8.18 16.81
CA SER A 68 2.34 7.47 15.72
C SER A 68 2.13 5.98 16.01
N SER A 69 3.09 5.32 16.68
CA SER A 69 2.94 3.92 17.13
C SER A 69 1.86 3.80 18.18
N ASP A 70 1.88 4.71 19.15
CA ASP A 70 0.96 4.71 20.27
C ASP A 70 -0.45 5.04 19.76
N GLY A 71 -0.60 6.01 18.86
CA GLY A 71 -1.87 6.31 18.22
C GLY A 71 -2.47 5.13 17.43
N ALA A 72 -1.63 4.25 16.86
CA ALA A 72 -2.10 3.05 16.18
C ALA A 72 -2.58 1.98 17.17
N LEU A 73 -1.83 1.82 18.26
CA LEU A 73 -2.20 0.93 19.36
C LEU A 73 -3.50 1.40 20.03
N ASP A 74 -3.62 2.70 20.28
CA ASP A 74 -4.80 3.33 20.85
C ASP A 74 -6.04 3.08 20.01
N LEU A 75 -5.92 3.15 18.68
CA LEU A 75 -7.03 2.92 17.78
C LEU A 75 -7.57 1.49 17.89
N VAL A 76 -6.66 0.50 17.95
CA VAL A 76 -7.03 -0.91 18.17
C VAL A 76 -7.62 -1.12 19.56
N GLN A 77 -7.03 -0.52 20.60
CA GLN A 77 -7.52 -0.63 21.97
C GLN A 77 -8.90 0.03 22.14
N LEU A 78 -9.15 1.17 21.48
CA LEU A 78 -10.47 1.82 21.48
C LEU A 78 -11.50 0.92 20.81
N VAL A 79 -11.22 0.37 19.63
CA VAL A 79 -12.17 -0.55 18.96
C VAL A 79 -12.46 -1.76 19.84
N GLY A 80 -11.43 -2.33 20.48
CA GLY A 80 -11.59 -3.41 21.46
C GLY A 80 -12.47 -3.02 22.64
N LEU A 81 -12.25 -1.84 23.22
CA LEU A 81 -13.04 -1.32 24.35
C LEU A 81 -14.52 -1.19 24.01
N TYR A 82 -14.85 -0.65 22.84
CA TYR A 82 -16.24 -0.52 22.40
C TYR A 82 -16.89 -1.88 22.14
N ARG A 83 -16.16 -2.85 21.60
CA ARG A 83 -16.66 -4.23 21.41
C ARG A 83 -16.91 -4.94 22.74
N GLU A 84 -15.99 -4.82 23.69
CA GLU A 84 -16.14 -5.42 25.02
C GLU A 84 -17.37 -4.88 25.77
N HIS A 85 -17.71 -3.60 25.55
CA HIS A 85 -18.86 -2.94 26.17
C HIS A 85 -20.06 -2.76 25.23
N GLU A 86 -20.14 -3.50 24.12
CA GLU A 86 -21.17 -3.31 23.08
C GLU A 86 -22.60 -3.42 23.65
N ALA A 87 -22.84 -4.38 24.55
CA ALA A 87 -24.13 -4.56 25.21
C ALA A 87 -24.59 -3.33 26.00
N THR A 88 -23.65 -2.65 26.67
CA THR A 88 -23.93 -1.44 27.46
C THR A 88 -24.02 -0.19 26.58
N LEU A 89 -23.30 -0.19 25.45
CA LEU A 89 -23.17 0.94 24.53
C LEU A 89 -24.14 0.89 23.35
N ALA A 90 -25.00 -0.11 23.27
CA ALA A 90 -25.99 -0.27 22.21
C ALA A 90 -26.79 1.03 21.99
N ASN A 91 -26.73 1.57 20.75
CA ASN A 91 -27.36 2.82 20.33
C ASN A 91 -26.88 4.10 21.06
N LYS A 92 -25.75 4.07 21.78
CA LYS A 92 -25.20 5.23 22.52
C LYS A 92 -24.01 5.89 21.84
N HIS A 93 -23.49 5.31 20.76
CA HIS A 93 -22.40 5.88 19.97
C HIS A 93 -22.81 6.03 18.49
N PRO A 94 -22.24 7.02 17.77
CA PRO A 94 -22.59 7.28 16.37
C PRO A 94 -21.83 6.39 15.35
N PHE A 95 -20.90 5.54 15.81
CA PHE A 95 -20.04 4.76 14.90
C PHE A 95 -20.73 3.51 14.36
N SER A 96 -20.58 3.27 13.06
CA SER A 96 -21.04 2.05 12.40
C SER A 96 -20.03 0.91 12.55
N ALA A 97 -20.48 -0.34 12.32
CA ALA A 97 -19.60 -1.51 12.31
C ALA A 97 -18.49 -1.40 11.25
N GLY A 98 -18.79 -0.83 10.07
CA GLY A 98 -17.80 -0.58 9.02
C GLY A 98 -16.73 0.42 9.45
N TRP A 99 -17.13 1.50 10.12
CA TRP A 99 -16.20 2.50 10.65
C TRP A 99 -15.23 1.91 11.68
N MET A 100 -15.73 1.03 12.55
CA MET A 100 -14.93 0.31 13.55
C MET A 100 -13.95 -0.68 12.92
N ALA A 101 -14.38 -1.39 11.87
CA ALA A 101 -13.52 -2.30 11.10
C ALA A 101 -12.41 -1.53 10.36
N ASP A 102 -12.73 -0.38 9.77
CA ASP A 102 -11.75 0.48 9.11
C ASP A 102 -10.70 1.01 10.10
N ALA A 103 -11.14 1.44 11.29
CA ALA A 103 -10.25 1.87 12.36
C ALA A 103 -9.29 0.76 12.81
N GLU A 104 -9.80 -0.45 13.02
CA GLU A 104 -8.98 -1.61 13.38
C GLU A 104 -7.99 -1.98 12.27
N ALA A 105 -8.45 -2.01 11.01
CA ALA A 105 -7.61 -2.33 9.85
C ALA A 105 -6.48 -1.29 9.67
N VAL A 106 -6.77 0.00 9.80
CA VAL A 106 -5.76 1.07 9.73
C VAL A 106 -4.79 0.96 10.90
N GLY A 107 -5.27 0.71 12.12
CA GLY A 107 -4.42 0.53 13.30
C GLY A 107 -3.43 -0.64 13.13
N HIS A 108 -3.92 -1.82 12.74
CA HIS A 108 -3.08 -2.98 12.46
C HIS A 108 -2.11 -2.75 11.30
N TRP A 109 -2.57 -2.11 10.22
CA TRP A 109 -1.71 -1.77 9.10
C TRP A 109 -0.55 -0.88 9.58
N VAL A 110 -0.84 0.19 10.31
CA VAL A 110 0.19 1.12 10.80
C VAL A 110 1.15 0.43 11.76
N LEU A 111 0.67 -0.42 12.66
CA LEU A 111 1.52 -1.23 13.56
C LEU A 111 2.43 -2.21 12.79
N SER A 112 1.97 -2.74 11.65
CA SER A 112 2.77 -3.64 10.81
C SER A 112 3.90 -2.90 10.05
N VAL A 113 3.81 -1.57 9.95
CA VAL A 113 4.72 -0.75 9.15
C VAL A 113 5.63 0.11 10.02
N ILE A 114 5.10 0.71 11.08
CA ILE A 114 5.86 1.59 11.96
C ILE A 114 6.56 0.73 13.01
N ARG A 115 7.88 0.69 12.89
CA ARG A 115 8.73 0.15 13.95
C ARG A 115 8.63 1.04 15.20
N PRO A 116 8.43 0.47 16.39
CA PRO A 116 8.47 1.23 17.63
C PRO A 116 9.85 1.86 17.81
N LYS A 117 9.87 3.04 18.43
CA LYS A 117 11.10 3.81 18.68
C LYS A 117 12.04 2.95 19.55
N GLY A 118 13.15 2.48 18.99
CA GLY A 118 14.10 1.57 19.65
C GLY A 118 14.17 0.15 19.07
N ALA A 119 13.37 -0.18 18.06
CA ALA A 119 13.56 -1.42 17.30
C ALA A 119 14.94 -1.43 16.62
N ALA A 120 15.70 -2.51 16.83
CA ALA A 120 17.02 -2.70 16.22
C ALA A 120 16.93 -2.46 14.70
N GLU A 121 17.85 -1.69 14.12
CA GLU A 121 17.91 -1.52 12.67
C GLU A 121 17.90 -2.88 11.96
N PRO A 122 17.28 -2.98 10.77
CA PRO A 122 17.36 -4.21 10.01
C PRO A 122 18.85 -4.57 9.79
N PRO A 123 19.19 -5.86 9.77
CA PRO A 123 20.57 -6.30 9.56
C PRO A 123 21.15 -5.62 8.33
N LYS A 124 22.43 -5.24 8.37
CA LYS A 124 23.14 -4.58 7.25
C LYS A 124 22.94 -5.30 5.91
N GLU A 125 22.75 -6.61 5.96
CA GLU A 125 22.50 -7.52 4.85
C GLU A 125 21.19 -7.23 4.10
N GLU A 126 20.10 -6.91 4.81
CA GLU A 126 18.80 -6.57 4.20
C GLU A 126 18.91 -5.23 3.43
N LYS A 127 19.54 -4.22 4.05
CA LYS A 127 19.85 -2.95 3.37
C LYS A 127 20.80 -3.13 2.18
N ALA A 128 21.70 -4.11 2.21
CA ALA A 128 22.61 -4.41 1.11
C ALA A 128 21.89 -5.11 -0.06
N ALA A 129 20.98 -6.05 0.24
CA ALA A 129 20.17 -6.74 -0.76
C ALA A 129 19.22 -5.78 -1.49
N ALA A 130 18.58 -4.85 -0.77
CA ALA A 130 17.75 -3.80 -1.38
C ALA A 130 18.56 -2.91 -2.34
N ARG A 131 19.72 -2.40 -1.90
CA ARG A 131 20.62 -1.61 -2.77
C ARG A 131 21.10 -2.40 -4.00
N LEU A 132 21.42 -3.66 -3.82
CA LEU A 132 21.89 -4.53 -4.90
C LEU A 132 20.78 -4.75 -5.95
N ARG A 133 19.53 -4.92 -5.49
CA ARG A 133 18.35 -4.98 -6.37
C ARG A 133 18.20 -3.72 -7.22
N ASP A 134 18.29 -2.55 -6.60
CA ASP A 134 18.12 -1.26 -7.32
C ASP A 134 19.21 -1.04 -8.37
N GLN A 135 20.45 -1.43 -8.04
CA GLN A 135 21.56 -1.38 -8.98
C GLN A 135 21.35 -2.33 -10.16
N PHE A 136 20.96 -3.58 -9.90
CA PHE A 136 20.67 -4.53 -10.97
C PHE A 136 19.47 -4.10 -11.81
N TRP A 137 18.42 -3.54 -11.19
CA TRP A 137 17.27 -3.02 -11.93
C TRP A 137 17.66 -1.88 -12.88
N THR A 138 18.50 -0.96 -12.42
CA THR A 138 19.05 0.12 -13.25
C THR A 138 19.79 -0.44 -14.47
N LEU A 139 20.65 -1.44 -14.26
CA LEU A 139 21.38 -2.11 -15.35
C LEU A 139 20.44 -2.84 -16.33
N VAL A 140 19.38 -3.48 -15.85
CA VAL A 140 18.36 -4.12 -16.72
C VAL A 140 17.70 -3.06 -17.61
N VAL A 141 17.27 -1.93 -17.03
CA VAL A 141 16.64 -0.83 -17.78
C VAL A 141 17.57 -0.24 -18.83
N GLU A 142 18.86 -0.05 -18.50
CA GLU A 142 19.84 0.46 -19.46
C GLU A 142 20.09 -0.52 -20.62
N ARG A 143 20.12 -1.82 -20.34
CA ARG A 143 20.35 -2.84 -21.37
C ARG A 143 19.13 -3.06 -22.25
N ASP A 144 17.94 -3.02 -21.69
CA ASP A 144 16.69 -3.05 -22.44
C ASP A 144 16.60 -1.89 -23.44
N LYS A 145 16.92 -0.66 -23.01
CA LYS A 145 16.96 0.49 -23.92
C LYS A 145 17.88 0.26 -25.12
N LYS A 146 19.09 -0.26 -24.88
CA LYS A 146 20.04 -0.58 -25.96
C LYS A 146 19.51 -1.67 -26.88
N LEU A 147 18.91 -2.72 -26.32
CA LEU A 147 18.33 -3.82 -27.09
C LEU A 147 17.18 -3.32 -27.98
N ARG A 148 16.31 -2.46 -27.47
CA ARG A 148 15.21 -1.85 -28.24
C ARG A 148 15.70 -0.90 -29.33
N THR A 149 16.78 -0.15 -29.08
CA THR A 149 17.43 0.65 -30.14
C THR A 149 17.93 -0.24 -31.28
N VAL A 150 18.61 -1.34 -30.97
CA VAL A 150 19.09 -2.29 -31.98
C VAL A 150 17.93 -2.98 -32.68
N ALA A 151 16.90 -3.40 -31.95
CA ALA A 151 15.73 -4.06 -32.51
C ALA A 151 14.99 -3.17 -33.51
N ARG A 152 14.88 -1.86 -33.25
CA ARG A 152 14.30 -0.89 -34.20
C ARG A 152 15.11 -0.76 -35.48
N VAL A 153 16.43 -0.90 -35.41
CA VAL A 153 17.30 -0.84 -36.60
C VAL A 153 17.26 -2.15 -37.38
N VAL A 154 17.16 -3.29 -36.72
CA VAL A 154 17.25 -4.63 -37.36
C VAL A 154 15.89 -5.15 -37.83
N PHE A 155 14.84 -4.92 -37.05
CA PHE A 155 13.52 -5.50 -37.27
C PHE A 155 12.45 -4.47 -37.63
N GLU A 156 12.82 -3.19 -37.70
CA GLU A 156 11.94 -2.06 -38.07
C GLU A 156 10.56 -2.18 -37.41
N ASP A 157 9.52 -2.49 -38.20
CA ASP A 157 8.12 -2.57 -37.76
C ASP A 157 7.85 -3.70 -36.76
N ARG A 158 8.70 -4.74 -36.71
CA ARG A 158 8.56 -5.88 -35.76
C ARG A 158 9.38 -5.71 -34.48
N ALA A 159 10.03 -4.57 -34.29
CA ALA A 159 10.90 -4.34 -33.13
C ALA A 159 10.18 -4.50 -31.78
N GLU A 160 8.92 -4.04 -31.68
CA GLU A 160 8.13 -4.14 -30.44
C GLU A 160 7.59 -5.56 -30.19
N GLU A 161 7.43 -6.39 -31.23
CA GLU A 161 7.07 -7.80 -31.09
C GLU A 161 8.26 -8.62 -30.58
N MET A 162 9.45 -8.36 -31.12
CA MET A 162 10.67 -9.07 -30.77
C MET A 162 11.26 -8.63 -29.42
N VAL A 163 11.13 -7.34 -29.08
CA VAL A 163 11.59 -6.77 -27.81
C VAL A 163 10.52 -5.86 -27.21
N PRO A 164 9.50 -6.45 -26.56
CA PRO A 164 8.46 -5.69 -25.89
C PRO A 164 9.05 -4.84 -24.76
N ALA A 165 8.43 -3.69 -24.48
CA ALA A 165 8.82 -2.87 -23.33
C ALA A 165 8.80 -3.68 -22.02
N LEU A 166 9.80 -3.45 -21.15
CA LEU A 166 9.86 -4.08 -19.83
C LEU A 166 8.52 -3.92 -19.08
N GLN A 167 8.06 -5.01 -18.47
CA GLN A 167 6.81 -5.09 -17.70
C GLN A 167 5.49 -4.89 -18.47
N SER A 168 5.52 -4.79 -19.81
CA SER A 168 4.31 -4.71 -20.65
C SER A 168 3.30 -5.86 -20.40
N ARG A 169 3.78 -7.05 -20.04
CA ARG A 169 2.95 -8.23 -19.75
C ARG A 169 2.28 -8.24 -18.37
N ARG A 170 2.65 -7.32 -17.47
CA ARG A 170 2.15 -7.31 -16.07
C ARG A 170 0.78 -6.63 -15.93
N GLY A 171 0.24 -6.05 -16.99
CA GLY A 171 -1.12 -5.47 -17.05
C GLY A 171 -2.20 -6.38 -17.67
N GLY A 172 -1.87 -7.61 -18.09
CA GLY A 172 -2.74 -8.46 -18.91
C GLY A 172 -3.69 -9.42 -18.17
N ALA A 173 -3.94 -9.24 -16.87
CA ALA A 173 -4.95 -10.00 -16.14
C ALA A 173 -6.21 -9.14 -15.96
N GLY A 174 -6.97 -8.99 -17.04
CA GLY A 174 -8.21 -8.21 -17.07
C GLY A 174 -8.69 -7.88 -18.48
N ALA A 175 -8.70 -8.86 -19.39
CA ALA A 175 -9.42 -8.75 -20.65
C ALA A 175 -10.86 -9.22 -20.44
N GLY A 176 -11.81 -8.28 -20.55
CA GLY A 176 -13.23 -8.53 -20.72
C GLY A 176 -13.64 -7.94 -22.07
N ASP A 177 -14.05 -8.82 -22.95
CA ASP A 177 -14.28 -8.71 -24.38
C ASP A 177 -15.50 -7.84 -24.76
N GLY A 178 -15.53 -7.34 -25.99
CA GLY A 178 -16.67 -6.58 -26.52
C GLY A 178 -16.35 -5.78 -27.78
N ALA A 179 -15.91 -6.46 -28.83
CA ALA A 179 -15.95 -5.95 -30.19
C ALA A 179 -17.40 -5.84 -30.69
N ASP A 180 -17.74 -4.72 -31.34
CA ASP A 180 -18.66 -4.72 -32.48
C ASP A 180 -18.15 -3.73 -33.53
N ASP A 181 -18.09 -4.22 -34.75
CA ASP A 181 -17.47 -3.66 -35.94
C ASP A 181 -18.56 -3.22 -36.92
N GLY A 182 -18.24 -2.23 -37.77
CA GLY A 182 -18.83 -2.19 -39.10
C GLY A 182 -19.59 -0.92 -39.50
N GLY A 183 -18.99 -0.16 -40.42
CA GLY A 183 -19.70 0.18 -41.67
C GLY A 183 -19.90 1.65 -42.02
N GLU A 184 -18.86 2.25 -42.60
CA GLU A 184 -18.85 3.26 -43.69
C GLU A 184 -20.18 3.78 -44.31
N ALA A 185 -20.27 5.10 -44.49
CA ALA A 185 -20.40 5.77 -45.80
C ALA A 185 -20.33 7.32 -45.70
N LYS A 186 -19.45 7.95 -46.48
CA LYS A 186 -19.57 9.36 -46.93
C LYS A 186 -20.23 9.33 -48.33
N PRO A 187 -21.06 10.32 -48.73
CA PRO A 187 -20.53 11.61 -49.20
C PRO A 187 -21.41 12.87 -48.91
N THR A 188 -20.77 14.04 -49.10
CA THR A 188 -21.17 15.49 -49.06
C THR A 188 -22.32 15.91 -50.01
N PRO A 189 -22.74 17.20 -50.15
CA PRO A 189 -22.79 18.40 -49.28
C PRO A 189 -24.17 19.14 -49.30
N GLU A 190 -24.22 20.36 -48.73
CA GLU A 190 -25.13 21.52 -48.99
C GLU A 190 -26.10 21.96 -47.88
N GLY A 191 -26.06 23.26 -47.62
CA GLY A 191 -26.74 24.04 -46.59
C GLY A 191 -25.93 25.28 -46.24
#